data_AF-A0A8H7DLE8-F1
#
_entry.id   AF-A0A8H7DLE8-F1
#
_cell.length_a   1.000
_cell.length_b   1.000
_cell.length_c   1.000
_cell.angle_alpha   90.00
_cell.angle_beta   90.00
_cell.angle_gamma   90.00
#
_symmetry.space_group_name_H-M   'P 1'
#
loop_
_entity.id
_entity.type
_entity.pdbx_description
1 polymer ?
#
loop_
_entity_poly.entity_id
_entity_poly.type
_entity_poly.pdbx_seq_one_letter_code
_entity_poly.pdbx_strand_id
1 'polypeptide(L)'
;MATLGSQEKGVLGPGSVSAAFQSLVNRSIAALETINFVGQQDDYSTYLEMNRLRLRGLDSIETVLKNRSHWFFQLRSSFLDQDQLFKFDLSRLDRYILLPIDYGWVNNRDCYFISHYWRSASHPDPDGTDLRMFQQDLVSDTLWSYVWVDWTCAPQVDGDGRRTPLEQHYFEKMLQCMQMLVRDCAFEWRFPAWEPRAWILYEVAENALSHYSCTVTEDNRLFLCHVKEMVRFGVHSVLNKYKYRCTNASDMDLVTGKLEMLVILAKIFPKDFALRRTLLDYLNKPGSTVSGDWVGG
;
A
#
# COMPACT_ATOMS: atom_id res chain seq x y z
N MET A 1 -49.14 -26.28 -24.72
CA MET A 1 -48.17 -27.11 -23.98
C MET A 1 -46.77 -26.70 -24.40
N ALA A 2 -46.17 -25.77 -23.66
CA ALA A 2 -44.79 -25.33 -23.89
C ALA A 2 -43.94 -25.86 -22.73
N THR A 3 -42.94 -26.67 -23.06
CA THR A 3 -42.03 -27.30 -22.09
C THR A 3 -40.93 -26.30 -21.74
N LEU A 4 -40.92 -25.86 -20.48
CA LEU A 4 -39.85 -25.08 -19.86
C LEU A 4 -38.59 -25.95 -19.75
N GLY A 5 -37.52 -25.56 -20.45
CA GLY A 5 -36.18 -26.08 -20.23
C GLY A 5 -35.59 -25.46 -18.97
N SER A 6 -35.53 -26.25 -17.90
CA SER A 6 -34.82 -25.93 -16.66
C SER A 6 -33.32 -25.83 -16.93
N GLN A 7 -32.76 -24.63 -16.76
CA GLN A 7 -31.31 -24.46 -16.57
C GLN A 7 -30.90 -25.10 -15.25
N GLU A 8 -30.06 -26.13 -15.34
CA GLU A 8 -29.39 -26.74 -14.20
C GLU A 8 -28.51 -25.69 -13.51
N LYS A 9 -28.88 -25.32 -12.28
CA LYS A 9 -27.98 -24.69 -11.33
C LYS A 9 -26.91 -25.72 -10.95
N GLY A 10 -25.72 -25.58 -11.52
CA GLY A 10 -24.54 -26.30 -11.08
C GLY A 10 -24.27 -26.01 -9.61
N VAL A 11 -24.49 -27.01 -8.75
CA VAL A 11 -24.11 -27.00 -7.34
C VAL A 11 -22.59 -27.20 -7.29
N LEU A 12 -21.84 -26.15 -6.99
CA LEU A 12 -20.40 -26.25 -6.69
C LEU A 12 -20.25 -27.07 -5.40
N GLY A 13 -19.50 -28.17 -5.49
CA GLY A 13 -19.19 -29.03 -4.35
C GLY A 13 -18.35 -28.31 -3.29
N PRO A 14 -18.43 -28.73 -2.01
CA PRO A 14 -17.64 -28.15 -0.94
C PRO A 14 -16.18 -28.55 -1.11
N GLY A 15 -15.39 -27.68 -1.74
CA GLY A 15 -13.94 -27.87 -1.91
C GLY A 15 -13.32 -27.39 -3.23
N SER A 16 -14.09 -26.88 -4.21
CA SER A 16 -13.47 -26.33 -5.42
C SER A 16 -13.10 -24.85 -5.22
N VAL A 17 -11.80 -24.55 -5.25
CA VAL A 17 -11.30 -23.18 -5.33
C VAL A 17 -11.87 -22.50 -6.58
N SER A 18 -12.41 -21.28 -6.43
CA SER A 18 -12.95 -20.53 -7.56
C SER A 18 -11.88 -20.33 -8.64
N ALA A 19 -12.24 -20.52 -9.91
CA ALA A 19 -11.34 -20.32 -11.04
C ALA A 19 -10.70 -18.92 -11.04
N ALA A 20 -11.47 -17.89 -10.65
CA ALA A 20 -10.96 -16.52 -10.52
C ALA A 20 -9.87 -16.39 -9.45
N PHE A 21 -10.05 -17.06 -8.31
CA PHE A 21 -9.06 -17.05 -7.22
C PHE A 21 -7.80 -17.85 -7.60
N GLN A 22 -7.96 -19.03 -8.20
CA GLN A 22 -6.81 -19.78 -8.70
C GLN A 22 -6.01 -18.98 -9.74
N SER A 23 -6.70 -18.23 -10.60
CA SER A 23 -6.08 -17.32 -11.56
C SER A 23 -5.28 -16.20 -10.88
N LEU A 24 -5.80 -15.60 -9.80
CA LEU A 24 -5.07 -14.64 -8.97
C LEU A 24 -3.79 -15.26 -8.38
N VAL A 25 -3.88 -16.44 -7.78
CA VAL A 25 -2.73 -17.14 -7.19
C VAL A 25 -1.66 -17.43 -8.25
N ASN A 26 -2.07 -17.96 -9.41
CA ASN A 26 -1.14 -18.27 -10.50
C ASN A 26 -0.43 -17.03 -11.04
N ARG A 27 -1.17 -15.92 -11.28
CA ARG A 27 -0.56 -14.65 -11.68
C ARG A 27 0.40 -14.10 -10.63
N SER A 28 0.05 -14.24 -9.35
CA SER A 28 0.89 -13.78 -8.25
C SER A 28 2.20 -14.57 -8.21
N ILE A 29 2.15 -15.89 -8.39
CA ILE A 29 3.37 -16.72 -8.49
C ILE A 29 4.23 -16.30 -9.69
N ALA A 30 3.62 -16.11 -10.86
CA ALA A 30 4.34 -15.65 -12.05
C ALA A 30 5.00 -14.27 -11.81
N ALA A 31 4.31 -13.36 -11.11
CA ALA A 31 4.87 -12.07 -10.73
C ALA A 31 6.10 -12.20 -9.83
N LEU A 32 6.12 -13.11 -8.85
CA LEU A 32 7.30 -13.35 -7.99
C LEU A 32 8.51 -13.88 -8.76
N GLU A 33 8.28 -14.60 -9.86
CA GLU A 33 9.35 -15.15 -10.70
C GLU A 33 9.99 -14.07 -11.60
N THR A 34 9.29 -12.96 -11.84
CA THR A 34 9.78 -11.87 -12.71
C THR A 34 10.24 -10.62 -11.95
N ILE A 35 9.86 -10.48 -10.68
CA ILE A 35 10.15 -9.28 -9.89
C ILE A 35 11.65 -9.15 -9.60
N ASN A 36 12.15 -7.93 -9.63
CA ASN A 36 13.54 -7.58 -9.30
C ASN A 36 13.72 -7.57 -7.77
N PHE A 37 13.83 -8.75 -7.16
CA PHE A 37 14.01 -8.86 -5.71
C PHE A 37 15.25 -8.08 -5.21
N VAL A 38 15.05 -7.26 -4.17
CA VAL A 38 16.08 -6.33 -3.63
C VAL A 38 16.63 -6.78 -2.25
N GLY A 39 16.49 -8.06 -1.90
CA GLY A 39 17.10 -8.64 -0.71
C GLY A 39 18.51 -9.22 -0.95
N GLN A 40 19.05 -9.95 0.02
CA GLN A 40 20.32 -10.66 -0.16
C GLN A 40 20.15 -11.76 -1.21
N GLN A 41 21.04 -11.77 -2.20
CA GLN A 41 20.90 -12.61 -3.40
C GLN A 41 21.00 -14.11 -3.09
N ASP A 42 21.81 -14.48 -2.10
CA ASP A 42 21.98 -15.87 -1.65
C ASP A 42 20.71 -16.47 -1.06
N ASP A 43 19.76 -15.63 -0.63
CA ASP A 43 18.49 -16.08 -0.06
C ASP A 43 17.32 -16.08 -1.06
N TYR A 44 17.50 -15.52 -2.27
CA TYR A 44 16.39 -15.30 -3.21
C TYR A 44 15.64 -16.59 -3.56
N SER A 45 16.35 -17.67 -3.92
CA SER A 45 15.71 -18.93 -4.30
C SER A 45 14.90 -19.54 -3.15
N THR A 46 15.41 -19.42 -1.93
CA THR A 46 14.74 -19.91 -0.72
C THR A 46 13.49 -19.09 -0.43
N TYR A 47 13.60 -17.76 -0.44
CA TYR A 47 12.44 -16.87 -0.22
C TYR A 47 11.39 -17.02 -1.32
N LEU A 48 11.81 -17.16 -2.57
CA LEU A 48 10.92 -17.39 -3.70
C LEU A 48 10.12 -18.67 -3.49
N GLU A 49 10.77 -19.80 -3.23
CA GLU A 49 10.05 -21.06 -3.04
C GLU A 49 9.15 -21.03 -1.81
N MET A 50 9.60 -20.42 -0.71
CA MET A 50 8.76 -20.22 0.47
C MET A 50 7.48 -19.42 0.15
N ASN A 51 7.57 -18.34 -0.61
CA ASN A 51 6.40 -17.55 -0.97
C ASN A 51 5.52 -18.23 -2.01
N ARG A 52 6.09 -19.03 -2.94
CA ARG A 52 5.31 -19.90 -3.85
C ARG A 52 4.50 -20.93 -3.08
N LEU A 53 5.12 -21.59 -2.09
CA LEU A 53 4.42 -22.54 -1.22
C LEU A 53 3.31 -21.86 -0.41
N ARG A 54 3.58 -20.66 0.15
CA ARG A 54 2.55 -19.87 0.85
C ARG A 54 1.38 -19.53 -0.06
N LEU A 55 1.63 -19.04 -1.27
CA LEU A 55 0.57 -18.69 -2.23
C LEU A 55 -0.24 -19.92 -2.66
N ARG A 56 0.40 -21.06 -2.95
CA ARG A 56 -0.27 -22.33 -3.29
C ARG A 56 -1.10 -22.89 -2.14
N GLY A 57 -0.73 -22.59 -0.89
CA GLY A 57 -1.47 -23.00 0.30
C GLY A 57 -2.69 -22.15 0.61
N LEU A 58 -2.97 -21.08 -0.15
CA LEU A 58 -4.18 -20.27 0.00
C LEU A 58 -5.34 -20.95 -0.73
N ASP A 59 -6.47 -21.11 -0.05
CA ASP A 59 -7.66 -21.80 -0.58
C ASP A 59 -8.80 -20.85 -0.98
N SER A 60 -8.76 -19.61 -0.53
CA SER A 60 -9.84 -18.64 -0.65
C SER A 60 -9.37 -17.20 -0.44
N ILE A 61 -10.20 -16.24 -0.86
CA ILE A 61 -9.92 -14.82 -0.65
C ILE A 61 -10.01 -14.45 0.83
N GLU A 62 -10.89 -15.11 1.57
CA GLU A 62 -11.04 -14.99 3.01
C GLU A 62 -9.76 -15.39 3.73
N THR A 63 -9.09 -16.46 3.28
CA THR A 63 -7.78 -16.87 3.82
C THR A 63 -6.70 -15.83 3.55
N VAL A 64 -6.71 -15.16 2.39
CA VAL A 64 -5.79 -14.01 2.12
C VAL A 64 -6.01 -12.90 3.14
N LEU A 65 -7.27 -12.47 3.30
CA LEU A 65 -7.62 -11.37 4.20
C LEU A 65 -7.37 -11.73 5.67
N LYS A 66 -7.56 -12.99 6.06
CA LYS A 66 -7.31 -13.47 7.43
C LYS A 66 -5.82 -13.54 7.74
N ASN A 67 -5.01 -14.04 6.81
CA ASN A 67 -3.57 -14.19 6.99
C ASN A 67 -2.85 -12.84 6.97
N ARG A 68 -3.35 -11.87 6.20
CA ARG A 68 -2.81 -10.49 6.10
C ARG A 68 -1.31 -10.47 5.78
N SER A 69 -0.90 -11.41 4.94
CA SER A 69 0.50 -11.66 4.57
C SER A 69 0.86 -11.15 3.18
N HIS A 70 -0.12 -10.63 2.44
CA HIS A 70 0.08 -10.13 1.07
C HIS A 70 -0.63 -8.80 0.84
N TRP A 71 0.01 -7.93 0.06
CA TRP A 71 -0.57 -6.76 -0.57
C TRP A 71 -1.33 -7.16 -1.83
N PHE A 72 -2.50 -6.57 -2.04
CA PHE A 72 -3.06 -6.52 -3.40
C PHE A 72 -2.36 -5.40 -4.17
N PHE A 73 -1.88 -5.70 -5.36
CA PHE A 73 -1.41 -4.72 -6.34
C PHE A 73 -2.23 -4.87 -7.60
N GLN A 74 -2.55 -3.77 -8.26
CA GLN A 74 -3.13 -3.81 -9.60
C GLN A 74 -2.05 -4.08 -10.64
N LEU A 75 -2.42 -4.86 -11.66
CA LEU A 75 -1.63 -4.93 -12.89
C LEU A 75 -1.62 -3.54 -13.55
N ARG A 76 -0.46 -3.11 -14.08
CA ARG A 76 -0.38 -1.85 -14.82
C ARG A 76 -1.41 -1.75 -15.94
N SER A 77 -1.59 -2.81 -16.73
CA SER A 77 -2.62 -2.85 -17.78
C SER A 77 -4.02 -2.59 -17.23
N SER A 78 -4.34 -3.18 -16.08
CA SER A 78 -5.63 -3.00 -15.41
C SER A 78 -5.80 -1.60 -14.82
N PHE A 79 -4.73 -0.89 -14.49
CA PHE A 79 -4.74 0.51 -14.05
C PHE A 79 -4.91 1.48 -15.21
N LEU A 80 -4.20 1.24 -16.33
CA LEU A 80 -4.28 2.07 -17.53
C LEU A 80 -5.61 1.93 -18.28
N ASP A 81 -6.32 0.81 -18.14
CA ASP A 81 -7.63 0.56 -18.75
C ASP A 81 -8.81 1.22 -17.98
N GLN A 82 -8.57 1.78 -16.79
CA GLN A 82 -9.63 2.39 -16.00
C GLN A 82 -10.01 3.77 -16.54
N ASP A 83 -11.30 4.08 -16.54
CA ASP A 83 -11.85 5.42 -16.80
C ASP A 83 -12.00 6.23 -15.50
N GLN A 84 -12.13 5.54 -14.36
CA GLN A 84 -12.15 6.09 -13.01
C GLN A 84 -11.42 5.16 -12.04
N LEU A 85 -10.95 5.70 -10.90
CA LEU A 85 -10.33 4.86 -9.86
C LEU A 85 -11.38 3.91 -9.28
N PHE A 86 -11.35 2.64 -9.68
CA PHE A 86 -12.29 1.67 -9.15
C PHE A 86 -11.98 1.36 -7.69
N LYS A 87 -12.99 1.42 -6.84
CA LYS A 87 -12.88 0.95 -5.46
C LYS A 87 -12.41 -0.51 -5.45
N PHE A 88 -11.57 -0.86 -4.48
CA PHE A 88 -11.18 -2.24 -4.20
C PHE A 88 -12.41 -3.16 -4.14
N ASP A 89 -12.40 -4.23 -4.95
CA ASP A 89 -13.52 -5.14 -5.10
C ASP A 89 -13.02 -6.59 -5.30
N LEU A 90 -13.38 -7.45 -4.35
CA LEU A 90 -13.00 -8.87 -4.35
C LEU A 90 -13.69 -9.70 -5.43
N SER A 91 -14.70 -9.16 -6.12
CA SER A 91 -15.31 -9.79 -7.29
C SER A 91 -14.47 -9.63 -8.57
N ARG A 92 -13.50 -8.70 -8.59
CA ARG A 92 -12.68 -8.34 -9.77
C ARG A 92 -11.22 -8.79 -9.63
N LEU A 93 -11.02 -10.03 -9.20
CA LEU A 93 -9.69 -10.57 -8.89
C LEU A 93 -8.73 -10.60 -10.09
N ASP A 94 -9.24 -10.59 -11.32
CA ASP A 94 -8.48 -10.50 -12.57
C ASP A 94 -7.57 -9.27 -12.65
N ARG A 95 -7.92 -8.21 -11.91
CA ARG A 95 -7.17 -6.95 -11.89
C ARG A 95 -5.92 -6.97 -11.02
N TYR A 96 -5.79 -7.97 -10.15
CA TYR A 96 -4.83 -7.98 -9.08
C TYR A 96 -3.78 -9.09 -9.19
N ILE A 97 -2.67 -8.85 -8.49
CA ILE A 97 -1.73 -9.84 -7.99
C ILE A 97 -1.55 -9.66 -6.48
N LEU A 98 -0.96 -10.68 -5.85
CA LEU A 98 -0.57 -10.69 -4.44
C LEU A 98 0.96 -10.61 -4.33
N LEU A 99 1.46 -9.58 -3.65
CA LEU A 99 2.89 -9.48 -3.29
C LEU A 99 3.06 -9.66 -1.78
N PRO A 100 4.07 -10.41 -1.30
CA PRO A 100 4.30 -10.60 0.13
C PRO A 100 4.49 -9.27 0.87
N ILE A 101 3.95 -9.19 2.09
CA ILE A 101 4.27 -8.11 3.04
C ILE A 101 5.58 -8.47 3.74
N ASP A 102 6.67 -8.40 2.98
CA ASP A 102 8.01 -8.70 3.44
C ASP A 102 9.03 -7.90 2.61
N TYR A 103 10.24 -7.69 3.17
CA TYR A 103 11.25 -6.86 2.53
C TYR A 103 11.81 -7.50 1.25
N GLY A 104 12.15 -6.65 0.28
CA GLY A 104 12.77 -7.04 -0.99
C GLY A 104 11.79 -7.42 -2.10
N TRP A 105 10.52 -7.72 -1.78
CA TRP A 105 9.50 -8.03 -2.79
C TRP A 105 8.92 -6.79 -3.43
N VAL A 106 8.57 -5.79 -2.63
CA VAL A 106 8.18 -4.46 -3.14
C VAL A 106 9.44 -3.65 -3.40
N ASN A 107 9.51 -3.00 -4.57
CA ASN A 107 10.69 -2.22 -4.97
C ASN A 107 10.34 -1.13 -5.99
N ASN A 108 11.28 -0.20 -6.22
CA ASN A 108 11.07 0.99 -7.04
C ASN A 108 11.27 0.77 -8.55
N ARG A 109 11.50 -0.47 -8.98
CA ARG A 109 11.62 -0.87 -10.38
C ARG A 109 10.38 -1.59 -10.88
N ASP A 110 9.63 -2.26 -10.02
CA ASP A 110 8.46 -3.04 -10.42
C ASP A 110 7.16 -2.47 -9.85
N CYS A 111 7.24 -1.85 -8.67
CA CYS A 111 6.09 -1.39 -7.90
C CYS A 111 6.03 0.13 -7.86
N TYR A 112 4.85 0.65 -8.16
CA TYR A 112 4.55 2.07 -8.17
C TYR A 112 3.44 2.37 -7.17
N PHE A 113 3.70 3.26 -6.22
CA PHE A 113 2.70 3.73 -5.27
C PHE A 113 2.24 5.13 -5.67
N ILE A 114 0.93 5.32 -5.67
CA ILE A 114 0.29 6.60 -5.97
C ILE A 114 -0.32 7.16 -4.69
N SER A 115 0.17 8.33 -4.29
CA SER A 115 -0.49 9.16 -3.28
C SER A 115 -1.41 10.16 -3.96
N HIS A 116 -2.61 10.35 -3.42
CA HIS A 116 -3.60 11.26 -3.99
C HIS A 116 -4.50 11.89 -2.91
N TYR A 117 -5.15 13.00 -3.26
CA TYR A 117 -6.14 13.60 -2.39
C TYR A 117 -7.48 12.87 -2.47
N TRP A 118 -8.07 12.63 -1.30
CA TRP A 118 -9.47 12.25 -1.21
C TRP A 118 -10.34 13.51 -1.31
N ARG A 119 -10.87 13.79 -2.50
CA ARG A 119 -11.72 14.97 -2.77
C ARG A 119 -13.11 14.86 -2.15
N SER A 120 -13.60 13.63 -1.97
CA SER A 120 -14.85 13.34 -1.26
C SER A 120 -14.73 12.05 -0.44
N ALA A 121 -15.65 11.86 0.51
CA ALA A 121 -15.69 10.65 1.33
C ALA A 121 -16.16 9.41 0.55
N SER A 122 -16.95 9.59 -0.52
CA SER A 122 -17.54 8.49 -1.29
C SER A 122 -16.68 8.05 -2.47
N HIS A 123 -15.85 8.94 -2.99
CA HIS A 123 -14.92 8.66 -4.08
C HIS A 123 -13.78 9.69 -4.08
N PRO A 124 -12.50 9.26 -4.18
CA PRO A 124 -11.39 10.21 -4.11
C PRO A 124 -11.26 11.06 -5.38
N ASP A 125 -11.58 10.49 -6.55
CA ASP A 125 -11.48 11.15 -7.86
C ASP A 125 -12.69 10.84 -8.76
N PRO A 126 -13.89 11.37 -8.44
CA PRO A 126 -15.14 10.98 -9.12
C PRO A 126 -15.16 11.32 -10.62
N ASP A 127 -14.38 12.32 -11.04
CA ASP A 127 -14.31 12.75 -12.43
C ASP A 127 -13.14 12.11 -13.21
N GLY A 128 -12.34 11.25 -12.55
CA GLY A 128 -11.15 10.62 -13.13
C GLY A 128 -10.04 11.62 -13.51
N THR A 129 -10.04 12.82 -12.91
CA THR A 129 -9.08 13.87 -13.28
C THR A 129 -7.68 13.52 -12.83
N ASP A 130 -7.53 13.05 -11.59
CA ASP A 130 -6.24 12.65 -11.05
C ASP A 130 -5.77 11.35 -11.74
N LEU A 131 -6.69 10.39 -11.97
CA LEU A 131 -6.40 9.17 -12.72
C LEU A 131 -5.79 9.44 -14.10
N ARG A 132 -6.39 10.34 -14.89
CA ARG A 132 -5.89 10.65 -16.24
C ARG A 132 -4.49 11.26 -16.18
N MET A 133 -4.17 12.06 -15.17
CA MET A 133 -2.82 12.59 -14.97
C MET A 133 -1.83 11.46 -14.65
N PHE A 134 -2.16 10.58 -13.69
CA PHE A 134 -1.33 9.42 -13.38
C PHE A 134 -1.11 8.49 -14.58
N GLN A 135 -2.16 8.27 -15.39
CA GLN A 135 -2.05 7.47 -16.61
C GLN A 135 -1.13 8.12 -17.64
N GLN A 136 -1.18 9.44 -17.81
CA GLN A 136 -0.28 10.17 -18.72
C GLN A 136 1.18 10.01 -18.30
N ASP A 137 1.47 10.13 -17.00
CA ASP A 137 2.81 9.92 -16.45
C ASP A 137 3.27 8.48 -16.68
N LEU A 138 2.42 7.52 -16.34
CA LEU A 138 2.68 6.07 -16.47
C LEU A 138 2.75 5.55 -17.90
N VAL A 139 2.15 6.22 -18.89
CA VAL A 139 2.29 5.82 -20.30
C VAL A 139 3.69 6.15 -20.80
N SER A 140 4.28 7.26 -20.34
CA SER A 140 5.63 7.65 -20.72
C SER A 140 6.72 6.79 -20.08
N ASP A 141 6.41 6.16 -18.95
CA ASP A 141 7.35 5.35 -18.19
C ASP A 141 7.07 3.84 -18.36
N THR A 142 7.94 3.12 -19.07
CA THR A 142 7.69 1.71 -19.40
C THR A 142 8.08 0.73 -18.30
N LEU A 143 8.74 1.19 -17.25
CA LEU A 143 9.51 0.29 -16.41
C LEU A 143 8.66 -0.42 -15.34
N TRP A 144 7.51 0.13 -14.92
CA TRP A 144 6.75 -0.40 -13.78
C TRP A 144 5.71 -1.44 -14.22
N SER A 145 5.47 -2.44 -13.37
CA SER A 145 4.55 -3.55 -13.68
C SER A 145 3.29 -3.54 -12.81
N TYR A 146 3.41 -3.02 -11.59
CA TYR A 146 2.40 -3.15 -10.55
C TYR A 146 2.12 -1.80 -9.89
N VAL A 147 0.85 -1.43 -9.78
CA VAL A 147 0.42 -0.14 -9.23
C VAL A 147 -0.34 -0.39 -7.93
N TRP A 148 -0.02 0.40 -6.91
CA TRP A 148 -0.71 0.43 -5.65
C TRP A 148 -1.32 1.80 -5.40
N VAL A 149 -2.63 1.82 -5.20
CA VAL A 149 -3.39 2.98 -4.75
C VAL A 149 -4.29 2.51 -3.63
N ASP A 150 -4.32 3.21 -2.50
CA ASP A 150 -5.12 2.83 -1.33
C ASP A 150 -6.58 2.52 -1.68
N TRP A 151 -7.23 3.38 -2.47
CA TRP A 151 -8.62 3.23 -2.90
C TRP A 151 -8.89 1.96 -3.70
N THR A 152 -7.92 1.55 -4.52
CA THR A 152 -8.09 0.47 -5.48
C THR A 152 -7.54 -0.86 -4.97
N CYS A 153 -6.63 -0.83 -3.99
CA CYS A 153 -5.82 -1.96 -3.53
C CYS A 153 -6.04 -2.34 -2.06
N ALA A 154 -6.80 -1.56 -1.29
CA ALA A 154 -7.19 -1.90 0.07
C ALA A 154 -8.69 -1.70 0.29
N PRO A 155 -9.34 -2.50 1.16
CA PRO A 155 -10.75 -2.31 1.48
C PRO A 155 -11.02 -0.91 2.02
N GLN A 156 -11.96 -0.18 1.41
CA GLN A 156 -12.36 1.16 1.84
C GLN A 156 -13.79 1.17 2.40
N VAL A 157 -14.10 2.16 3.22
CA VAL A 157 -15.47 2.43 3.69
C VAL A 157 -16.29 2.95 2.50
N ASP A 158 -17.51 2.44 2.28
CA ASP A 158 -18.46 2.95 1.28
C ASP A 158 -19.46 3.96 1.86
N GLY A 159 -20.39 4.44 1.03
CA GLY A 159 -21.51 5.28 1.43
C GLY A 159 -22.48 4.65 2.44
N ASP A 160 -22.45 3.32 2.62
CA ASP A 160 -23.17 2.60 3.69
C ASP A 160 -22.33 2.47 4.98
N GLY A 161 -21.08 2.92 4.93
CA GLY A 161 -20.21 3.12 6.07
C GLY A 161 -19.51 1.86 6.59
N ARG A 162 -19.42 0.76 5.83
CA ARG A 162 -18.98 -0.52 6.44
C ARG A 162 -18.00 -1.34 5.60
N ARG A 163 -16.80 -1.51 6.14
CA ARG A 163 -15.96 -2.70 5.89
C ARG A 163 -16.53 -3.87 6.67
N THR A 164 -16.48 -5.08 6.10
CA THR A 164 -16.72 -6.30 6.89
C THR A 164 -15.67 -6.43 8.00
N PRO A 165 -15.93 -7.19 9.08
CA PRO A 165 -14.92 -7.40 10.13
C PRO A 165 -13.58 -7.94 9.60
N LEU A 166 -13.63 -8.79 8.57
CA LEU A 166 -12.44 -9.37 7.96
C LEU A 166 -11.66 -8.33 7.14
N GLU A 167 -12.35 -7.51 6.34
CA GLU A 167 -11.74 -6.40 5.61
C GLU A 167 -11.18 -5.32 6.55
N GLN A 168 -11.88 -5.03 7.65
CA GLN A 168 -11.39 -4.14 8.70
C GLN A 168 -10.07 -4.68 9.27
N HIS A 169 -10.03 -5.96 9.62
CA HIS A 169 -8.85 -6.61 10.17
C HIS A 169 -7.66 -6.62 9.20
N TYR A 170 -7.93 -6.82 7.91
CA TYR A 170 -6.93 -6.71 6.83
C TYR A 170 -6.44 -5.27 6.67
N PHE A 171 -7.36 -4.31 6.55
CA PHE A 171 -7.04 -2.89 6.37
C PHE A 171 -6.17 -2.34 7.52
N GLU A 172 -6.46 -2.70 8.76
CA GLU A 172 -5.64 -2.29 9.91
C GLU A 172 -4.18 -2.72 9.75
N LYS A 173 -3.94 -3.94 9.27
CA LYS A 173 -2.59 -4.43 8.97
C LYS A 173 -1.96 -3.67 7.79
N MET A 174 -2.74 -3.36 6.75
CA MET A 174 -2.25 -2.58 5.61
C MET A 174 -1.81 -1.19 6.05
N LEU A 175 -2.62 -0.50 6.86
CA LEU A 175 -2.29 0.83 7.40
C LEU A 175 -1.04 0.80 8.31
N GLN A 176 -0.86 -0.29 9.06
CA GLN A 176 0.33 -0.52 9.89
C GLN A 176 1.61 -0.77 9.08
N CYS A 177 1.51 -1.25 7.83
CA CYS A 177 2.67 -1.59 7.00
C CYS A 177 2.83 -0.67 5.78
N MET A 178 1.94 0.30 5.56
CA MET A 178 1.92 1.20 4.40
C MET A 178 3.24 1.93 4.17
N GLN A 179 3.98 2.22 5.23
CA GLN A 179 5.30 2.85 5.14
C GLN A 179 6.33 2.03 4.36
N MET A 180 6.17 0.70 4.30
CA MET A 180 7.00 -0.14 3.44
C MET A 180 6.78 0.21 1.98
N LEU A 181 5.52 0.42 1.56
CA LEU A 181 5.20 0.82 0.19
C LEU A 181 5.78 2.20 -0.14
N VAL A 182 5.63 3.17 0.76
CA VAL A 182 6.16 4.53 0.58
C VAL A 182 7.69 4.56 0.47
N ARG A 183 8.36 3.66 1.20
CA ARG A 183 9.82 3.58 1.24
C ARG A 183 10.40 2.79 0.07
N ASP A 184 9.71 1.75 -0.37
CA ASP A 184 10.30 0.78 -1.29
C ASP A 184 9.75 0.89 -2.71
N CYS A 185 8.52 1.37 -2.93
CA CYS A 185 8.00 1.63 -4.28
C CYS A 185 8.62 2.88 -4.92
N ALA A 186 8.51 2.96 -6.24
CA ALA A 186 8.54 4.24 -6.93
C ALA A 186 7.28 5.03 -6.55
N PHE A 187 7.37 6.36 -6.53
CA PHE A 187 6.41 7.19 -5.80
C PHE A 187 5.96 8.37 -6.66
N GLU A 188 4.65 8.51 -6.85
CA GLU A 188 4.04 9.61 -7.63
C GLU A 188 3.17 10.49 -6.76
N TRP A 189 3.28 11.80 -6.99
CA TRP A 189 2.59 12.83 -6.23
C TRP A 189 1.88 13.77 -7.19
N ARG A 190 0.55 13.84 -7.07
CA ARG A 190 -0.26 14.86 -7.76
C ARG A 190 -1.15 15.56 -6.74
N PHE A 191 -0.78 16.79 -6.40
CA PHE A 191 -1.41 17.62 -5.37
C PHE A 191 -1.63 19.05 -5.92
N PRO A 192 -2.43 19.20 -7.00
CA PRO A 192 -2.49 20.44 -7.77
C PRO A 192 -2.95 21.66 -6.97
N ALA A 193 -3.65 21.46 -5.85
CA ALA A 193 -3.91 22.48 -4.85
C ALA A 193 -3.48 21.96 -3.48
N TRP A 194 -2.53 22.65 -2.84
CA TRP A 194 -2.03 22.23 -1.54
C TRP A 194 -3.14 22.24 -0.48
N GLU A 195 -3.25 21.11 0.23
CA GLU A 195 -4.03 20.98 1.45
C GLU A 195 -3.16 20.39 2.56
N PRO A 196 -3.33 20.82 3.83
CA PRO A 196 -2.55 20.31 4.96
C PRO A 196 -3.10 18.94 5.40
N ARG A 197 -2.92 17.92 4.56
CA ARG A 197 -3.28 16.53 4.85
C ARG A 197 -2.12 15.83 5.54
N ALA A 198 -2.33 15.37 6.77
CA ALA A 198 -1.25 14.84 7.60
C ALA A 198 -0.69 13.52 7.06
N TRP A 199 -1.53 12.64 6.49
CA TRP A 199 -1.07 11.41 5.81
C TRP A 199 -0.11 11.70 4.64
N ILE A 200 -0.42 12.70 3.80
CA ILE A 200 0.47 13.10 2.70
C ILE A 200 1.77 13.71 3.24
N LEU A 201 1.72 14.53 4.29
CA LEU A 201 2.94 15.02 4.93
C LEU A 201 3.81 13.86 5.43
N TYR A 202 3.18 12.84 6.04
CA TYR A 202 3.87 11.65 6.51
C TYR A 202 4.52 10.87 5.37
N GLU A 203 3.80 10.65 4.28
CA GLU A 203 4.31 10.00 3.08
C GLU A 203 5.52 10.72 2.47
N VAL A 204 5.42 12.05 2.34
CA VAL A 204 6.54 12.88 1.88
C VAL A 204 7.71 12.83 2.86
N ALA A 205 7.45 12.84 4.17
CA ALA A 205 8.49 12.74 5.20
C ALA A 205 9.19 11.37 5.19
N GLU A 206 8.43 10.28 5.08
CA GLU A 206 8.94 8.91 5.01
C GLU A 206 9.86 8.76 3.80
N ASN A 207 9.43 9.24 2.63
CA ASN A 207 10.26 9.22 1.43
C ASN A 207 11.52 10.09 1.61
N ALA A 208 11.37 11.35 2.01
CA ALA A 208 12.46 12.32 2.06
C ALA A 208 13.50 12.06 3.15
N LEU A 209 13.10 11.48 4.29
CA LEU A 209 14.00 11.24 5.43
C LEU A 209 14.63 9.84 5.38
N SER A 210 14.11 8.92 4.55
CA SER A 210 14.64 7.56 4.40
C SER A 210 15.52 7.36 3.17
N HIS A 211 15.58 8.35 2.27
CA HIS A 211 16.36 8.27 1.03
C HIS A 211 17.46 9.34 0.96
N TYR A 212 18.56 8.99 0.29
CA TYR A 212 19.66 9.93 0.03
C TYR A 212 19.20 11.14 -0.79
N SER A 213 18.31 10.90 -1.74
CA SER A 213 17.69 11.91 -2.58
C SER A 213 16.18 11.72 -2.59
N CYS A 214 15.45 12.84 -2.64
CA CYS A 214 14.01 12.88 -2.84
C CYS A 214 13.74 13.74 -4.07
N THR A 215 12.89 13.26 -4.98
CA THR A 215 12.47 14.01 -6.15
C THR A 215 11.66 15.23 -5.70
N VAL A 216 12.04 16.43 -6.15
CA VAL A 216 11.31 17.67 -5.85
C VAL A 216 10.44 18.02 -7.06
N THR A 217 9.14 18.08 -6.84
CA THR A 217 8.10 18.45 -7.80
C THR A 217 7.35 19.65 -7.25
N GLU A 218 6.52 20.29 -8.08
CA GLU A 218 5.72 21.41 -7.59
C GLU A 218 4.69 20.97 -6.55
N ASP A 219 4.10 19.78 -6.74
CA ASP A 219 3.12 19.17 -5.84
C ASP A 219 3.66 18.91 -4.43
N ASN A 220 4.98 18.66 -4.30
CA ASN A 220 5.58 18.24 -3.03
C ASN A 220 6.41 19.30 -2.32
N ARG A 221 6.74 20.38 -3.02
CA ARG A 221 7.75 21.34 -2.59
C ARG A 221 7.42 21.90 -1.21
N LEU A 222 6.16 22.25 -1.00
CA LEU A 222 5.70 22.83 0.25
C LEU A 222 5.72 21.82 1.41
N PHE A 223 5.35 20.55 1.15
CA PHE A 223 5.48 19.48 2.13
C PHE A 223 6.94 19.27 2.52
N LEU A 224 7.88 19.25 1.57
CA LEU A 224 9.30 19.14 1.85
C LEU A 224 9.84 20.32 2.69
N CYS A 225 9.34 21.54 2.46
CA CYS A 225 9.63 22.68 3.33
C CYS A 225 9.15 22.43 4.76
N HIS A 226 7.92 21.93 4.93
CA HIS A 226 7.37 21.59 6.23
C HIS A 226 8.13 20.44 6.91
N VAL A 227 8.60 19.43 6.16
CA VAL A 227 9.48 18.37 6.68
C VAL A 227 10.79 18.95 7.22
N LYS A 228 11.44 19.85 6.47
CA LYS A 228 12.65 20.55 6.96
C LYS A 228 12.36 21.37 8.21
N GLU A 229 11.20 21.99 8.30
CA GLU A 229 10.76 22.73 9.49
C GLU A 229 10.53 21.80 10.68
N MET A 230 9.94 20.62 10.49
CA MET A 230 9.76 19.61 11.55
C MET A 230 11.11 19.14 12.10
N VAL A 231 12.09 18.93 11.23
CA VAL A 231 13.47 18.59 11.63
C VAL A 231 14.10 19.72 12.47
N ARG A 232 13.76 20.99 12.24
CA ARG A 232 14.33 22.10 13.00
C ARG A 232 13.60 22.38 14.30
N PHE A 233 12.27 22.44 14.28
CA PHE A 233 11.46 22.98 15.37
C PHE A 233 10.53 21.95 16.04
N GLY A 234 10.48 20.72 15.51
CA GLY A 234 9.65 19.64 16.03
C GLY A 234 8.32 19.49 15.27
N VAL A 235 7.78 18.27 15.33
CA VAL A 235 6.58 17.85 14.58
C VAL A 235 5.35 18.65 14.99
N HIS A 236 5.02 18.67 16.29
CA HIS A 236 3.84 19.37 16.81
C HIS A 236 3.78 20.85 16.43
N SER A 237 4.93 21.55 16.41
CA SER A 237 5.01 22.96 16.03
C SER A 237 4.49 23.18 14.61
N VAL A 238 4.97 22.36 13.67
CA VAL A 238 4.59 22.44 12.24
C VAL A 238 3.15 22.00 12.03
N LEU A 239 2.72 20.88 12.64
CA LEU A 239 1.34 20.39 12.51
C LEU A 239 0.33 21.46 12.95
N ASN A 240 0.59 22.12 14.09
CA ASN A 240 -0.27 23.16 14.64
C ASN A 240 -0.22 24.48 13.85
N LYS A 241 0.96 24.86 13.35
CA LYS A 241 1.18 26.08 12.57
C LYS A 241 0.44 26.04 11.24
N TYR A 242 0.54 24.92 10.51
CA TYR A 242 -0.04 24.78 9.17
C TYR A 242 -1.39 24.05 9.16
N LYS A 243 -1.95 23.73 10.33
CA LYS A 243 -3.29 23.13 10.50
C LYS A 243 -3.43 21.80 9.77
N TYR A 244 -2.41 20.94 9.92
CA TYR A 244 -2.44 19.58 9.41
C TYR A 244 -3.54 18.76 10.05
N ARG A 245 -4.27 18.01 9.22
CA ARG A 245 -5.41 17.20 9.63
C ARG A 245 -5.48 15.87 8.87
N CYS A 246 -6.06 14.87 9.51
CA CYS A 246 -6.53 13.64 8.87
C CYS A 246 -8.04 13.75 8.64
N THR A 247 -8.55 12.99 7.66
CA THR A 247 -10.00 12.86 7.47
C THR A 247 -10.64 12.20 8.70
N ASN A 248 -10.01 11.16 9.24
CA ASN A 248 -10.36 10.59 10.53
C ASN A 248 -9.49 11.21 11.62
N ALA A 249 -10.09 11.90 12.58
CA ALA A 249 -9.36 12.56 13.65
C ALA A 249 -8.52 11.58 14.50
N SER A 250 -8.98 10.33 14.65
CA SER A 250 -8.27 9.24 15.33
C SER A 250 -6.90 8.93 14.72
N ASP A 251 -6.70 9.22 13.43
CA ASP A 251 -5.45 8.92 12.75
C ASP A 251 -4.35 9.94 13.09
N MET A 252 -4.72 11.11 13.64
CA MET A 252 -3.75 12.16 13.92
C MET A 252 -2.67 11.72 14.91
N ASP A 253 -3.03 10.96 15.95
CA ASP A 253 -2.05 10.48 16.93
C ASP A 253 -1.07 9.49 16.29
N LEU A 254 -1.59 8.58 15.45
CA LEU A 254 -0.78 7.62 14.70
C LEU A 254 0.20 8.33 13.75
N VAL A 255 -0.31 9.27 12.95
CA VAL A 255 0.49 10.02 11.98
C VAL A 255 1.54 10.88 12.69
N THR A 256 1.16 11.53 13.79
CA THR A 256 2.09 12.35 14.58
C THR A 256 3.22 11.50 15.15
N GLY A 257 2.92 10.36 15.78
CA GLY A 257 3.95 9.47 16.32
C GLY A 257 4.89 8.94 15.24
N LYS A 258 4.37 8.57 14.06
CA LYS A 258 5.19 8.15 12.91
C LYS A 258 6.11 9.28 12.41
N LEU A 259 5.60 10.52 12.32
CA LEU A 259 6.40 11.69 11.96
C LEU A 259 7.50 11.99 12.98
N GLU A 260 7.20 11.87 14.27
CA GLU A 260 8.19 12.09 15.34
C GLU A 260 9.33 11.08 15.25
N MET A 261 9.01 9.80 15.05
CA MET A 261 9.99 8.76 14.86
C MET A 261 10.94 9.06 13.69
N LEU A 262 10.40 9.46 12.53
CA LEU A 262 11.19 9.85 11.36
C LEU A 262 12.11 11.03 11.66
N VAL A 263 11.59 12.08 12.32
CA VAL A 263 12.35 13.28 12.67
C VAL A 263 13.45 12.98 13.68
N ILE A 264 13.18 12.14 14.69
CA ILE A 264 14.17 11.72 15.69
C ILE A 264 15.32 10.98 15.01
N LEU A 265 15.02 9.98 14.17
CA LEU A 265 16.04 9.23 13.45
C LEU A 265 16.84 10.13 12.50
N ALA A 266 16.18 11.08 11.83
CA ALA A 266 16.86 12.05 10.98
C ALA A 266 17.81 12.98 11.74
N LYS A 267 17.47 13.35 12.98
CA LYS A 267 18.33 14.16 13.86
C LYS A 267 19.52 13.39 14.41
N ILE A 268 19.31 12.14 14.84
CA ILE A 268 20.37 11.30 15.41
C ILE A 268 21.35 10.86 14.32
N PHE A 269 20.85 10.51 13.13
CA PHE A 269 21.64 9.93 12.04
C PHE A 269 21.59 10.81 10.77
N PRO A 270 22.05 12.07 10.77
CA PRO A 270 21.78 13.08 9.72
C PRO A 270 22.19 12.70 8.29
N LYS A 271 23.14 11.78 8.10
CA LYS A 271 23.63 11.34 6.79
C LYS A 271 23.62 9.83 6.59
N ASP A 272 23.22 9.06 7.60
CA ASP A 272 23.24 7.59 7.56
C ASP A 272 21.86 7.06 7.20
N PHE A 273 21.50 7.19 5.92
CA PHE A 273 20.21 6.75 5.40
C PHE A 273 20.05 5.23 5.46
N ALA A 274 21.14 4.47 5.31
CA ALA A 274 21.12 3.02 5.40
C ALA A 274 20.72 2.58 6.82
N LEU A 275 21.36 3.12 7.85
CA LEU A 275 21.02 2.80 9.24
C LEU A 275 19.60 3.25 9.60
N ARG A 276 19.15 4.42 9.14
CA ARG A 276 17.76 4.86 9.34
C ARG A 276 16.77 3.85 8.76
N ARG A 277 16.99 3.40 7.52
CA ARG A 277 16.16 2.39 6.87
C ARG A 277 16.16 1.10 7.68
N THR A 278 17.33 0.58 8.06
CA THR A 278 17.44 -0.65 8.87
C THR A 278 16.69 -0.53 10.21
N LEU A 279 16.81 0.60 10.91
CA LEU A 279 16.09 0.82 12.17
C LEU A 279 14.58 0.92 11.95
N LEU A 280 14.15 1.66 10.92
CA LEU A 280 12.75 1.70 10.53
C LEU A 280 12.26 0.30 10.12
N ASP A 281 13.06 -0.51 9.44
CA ASP A 281 12.68 -1.84 9.02
C ASP A 281 12.41 -2.74 10.23
N TYR A 282 13.24 -2.63 11.26
CA TYR A 282 13.09 -3.31 12.54
C TYR A 282 11.83 -2.85 13.30
N LEU A 283 11.62 -1.54 13.40
CA LEU A 283 10.46 -0.95 14.09
C LEU A 283 9.14 -1.26 13.39
N ASN A 284 9.17 -1.36 12.06
CA ASN A 284 7.99 -1.60 11.22
C ASN A 284 7.80 -3.08 10.86
N LYS A 285 8.65 -3.97 11.37
CA LYS A 285 8.62 -5.38 11.00
C LYS A 285 7.19 -5.92 11.17
N PRO A 286 6.57 -6.50 10.13
CA PRO A 286 5.17 -6.93 10.14
C PRO A 286 4.84 -8.08 11.13
N GLY A 287 5.08 -7.94 12.43
CA GLY A 287 4.64 -8.85 13.49
C GLY A 287 5.33 -10.22 13.47
N SER A 288 6.41 -10.34 14.23
CA SER A 288 6.35 -11.25 15.38
C SER A 288 5.73 -10.43 16.51
N THR A 289 4.43 -10.58 16.75
CA THR A 289 3.83 -10.11 18.00
C THR A 289 4.58 -10.81 19.13
N VAL A 290 5.29 -10.05 19.97
CA VAL A 290 5.65 -10.52 21.31
C VAL A 290 4.32 -10.74 22.02
N SER A 291 3.92 -12.00 22.14
CA SER A 291 2.93 -12.39 23.14
C SER A 291 3.44 -11.89 24.47
N GLY A 292 2.66 -11.04 25.13
CA GLY A 292 2.98 -10.52 26.44
C GLY A 292 3.01 -11.65 27.46
N ASP A 293 4.18 -12.23 27.67
CA ASP A 293 4.55 -12.97 28.87
C ASP A 293 5.80 -12.30 29.45
N TRP A 294 5.63 -11.07 29.93
CA TRP A 294 6.52 -10.55 30.98
C TRP A 294 5.97 -11.04 32.31
N VAL A 295 6.33 -12.28 32.67
CA VAL A 295 6.27 -12.74 34.06
C VAL A 295 7.46 -12.09 34.78
N GLY A 296 7.16 -11.37 35.85
CA GLY A 296 8.08 -10.51 36.58
C GLY A 296 9.33 -11.23 37.13
N GLY A 297 10.36 -10.42 37.28
CA GLY A 297 11.46 -10.61 38.23
C GLY A 297 11.46 -9.46 39.23
#